data_AF-A0A838H4G7-F1
#
_entry.id   AF-A0A838H4G7-F1
#
_cell.length_a   1.000
_cell.length_b   1.000
_cell.length_c   1.000
_cell.angle_alpha   90.00
_cell.angle_beta   90.00
_cell.angle_gamma   90.00
#
_symmetry.space_group_name_H-M   'P 1'
#
loop_
_entity.id
_entity.type
_entity.pdbx_description
1 polymer ?
#
loop_
_entity_poly.entity_id
_entity_poly.type
_entity_poly.pdbx_seq_one_letter_code
_entity_poly.pdbx_strand_id
1 'polypeptide(L)' 'MDAMTSGDPLLNARALVLRDLAAQGLVDPHTVSVVEDCVAERRWWLSQWERGASFVDGLVAQDVQDALFDEARRWPICGG' A
#
# COMPACT_ATOMS: atom_id res chain seq x y z
N MET A 1 7.73 16.03 -22.88
CA MET A 1 7.97 14.75 -22.16
C MET A 1 6.87 14.69 -21.13
N ASP A 2 5.66 14.44 -21.61
CA ASP A 2 4.45 14.91 -20.92
C ASP A 2 3.74 13.68 -20.34
N ALA A 3 4.09 13.38 -19.08
CA ALA A 3 3.57 12.26 -18.32
C ALA A 3 2.10 12.49 -17.91
N MET A 4 1.19 12.62 -18.87
CA MET A 4 -0.26 12.60 -18.61
C MET A 4 -0.82 11.18 -18.45
N THR A 5 -0.04 10.21 -17.99
CA THR A 5 -0.58 8.92 -17.52
C THR A 5 0.35 8.24 -16.51
N SER A 6 0.58 8.87 -15.36
CA SER A 6 0.96 8.11 -14.17
C SER A 6 -0.17 8.33 -13.16
N GLY A 7 -0.96 7.29 -12.88
CA GLY A 7 -2.00 7.37 -11.84
C GLY A 7 -1.39 7.81 -10.50
N ASP A 8 -2.20 8.41 -9.63
CA ASP A 8 -1.76 8.79 -8.27
C ASP A 8 -1.02 7.59 -7.62
N PRO A 9 0.28 7.70 -7.31
CA PRO A 9 1.08 6.57 -6.83
C PRO A 9 0.51 5.97 -5.54
N LEU A 10 -0.17 6.77 -4.72
CA LEU A 10 -0.83 6.27 -3.52
C LEU A 10 -2.11 5.51 -3.84
N LEU A 11 -2.87 5.94 -4.86
CA LEU A 11 -4.03 5.17 -5.33
C LEU A 11 -3.60 3.85 -5.98
N ASN A 12 -2.48 3.84 -6.70
CA ASN A 12 -1.91 2.62 -7.25
C ASN A 12 -1.48 1.65 -6.13
N ALA A 13 -0.65 2.12 -5.18
CA ALA A 13 -0.21 1.33 -4.04
C ALA A 13 -1.40 0.73 -3.26
N ARG A 14 -2.41 1.56 -2.97
CA ARG A 14 -3.66 1.14 -2.32
C ARG A 14 -4.34 0.00 -3.08
N ALA A 15 -4.50 0.14 -4.40
CA ALA A 15 -5.15 -0.87 -5.23
C ALA A 15 -4.35 -2.18 -5.27
N LEU A 16 -3.02 -2.11 -5.37
CA LEU A 16 -2.14 -3.29 -5.36
C LEU A 16 -2.25 -4.05 -4.03
N VAL A 17 -2.16 -3.35 -2.90
CA VAL A 17 -2.23 -3.97 -1.58
C VAL A 17 -3.60 -4.57 -1.31
N LEU A 18 -4.69 -3.87 -1.62
CA LEU A 18 -6.05 -4.43 -1.47
C LEU A 18 -6.28 -5.66 -2.35
N ARG A 19 -5.73 -5.68 -3.58
CA ARG A 19 -5.78 -6.87 -4.45
C ARG A 19 -5.06 -8.05 -3.82
N ASP A 20 -3.87 -7.84 -3.27
CA ASP A 20 -3.06 -8.92 -2.70
C ASP A 20 -3.70 -9.48 -1.42
N LEU A 21 -4.28 -8.61 -0.59
CA LEU A 21 -5.09 -9.01 0.56
C LEU A 21 -6.36 -9.77 0.14
N ALA A 22 -7.04 -9.33 -0.92
CA ALA A 22 -8.23 -10.00 -1.44
C ALA A 22 -7.90 -11.41 -1.94
N ALA A 23 -6.75 -11.60 -2.57
CA ALA A 23 -6.27 -12.90 -3.03
C ALA A 23 -6.06 -13.91 -1.89
N GLN A 24 -5.86 -13.43 -0.64
CA GLN A 24 -5.73 -14.27 0.56
C GLN A 24 -7.00 -14.30 1.43
N GLY A 25 -8.09 -13.65 0.99
CA GLY A 25 -9.33 -13.57 1.78
C GLY A 25 -9.20 -12.72 3.05
N LEU A 26 -8.25 -11.78 3.07
CA LEU A 26 -7.97 -10.92 4.23
C LEU A 26 -8.68 -9.56 4.17
N VAL A 27 -9.50 -9.30 3.15
CA VAL A 27 -10.21 -8.01 3.03
C VAL A 27 -11.43 -8.01 3.94
N ASP A 28 -11.26 -7.34 5.08
CA ASP A 28 -12.31 -6.97 6.02
C ASP A 28 -12.20 -5.46 6.37
N PRO A 29 -13.21 -4.86 7.03
CA PRO A 29 -13.19 -3.43 7.35
C PRO A 29 -11.98 -2.98 8.17
N HIS A 30 -11.46 -3.84 9.05
CA HIS A 30 -10.27 -3.53 9.86
C HIS A 30 -9.04 -3.44 8.97
N THR A 31 -8.84 -4.44 8.12
CA THR A 31 -7.72 -4.50 7.18
C THR A 31 -7.76 -3.34 6.19
N VAL A 32 -8.95 -2.94 5.72
CA VAL A 32 -9.09 -1.74 4.86
C VAL A 32 -8.67 -0.48 5.62
N SER A 33 -9.05 -0.35 6.89
CA SER A 33 -8.68 0.81 7.72
C SER A 33 -7.16 0.92 7.87
N VAL A 34 -6.48 -0.21 8.14
CA VAL A 34 -5.02 -0.28 8.19
C VAL A 34 -4.38 0.20 6.88
N VAL A 35 -4.90 -0.23 5.72
CA VAL A 35 -4.40 0.22 4.42
C VAL A 35 -4.57 1.74 4.24
N GLU A 36 -5.72 2.30 4.61
CA GLU A 36 -5.94 3.76 4.50
C GLU A 36 -4.99 4.54 5.40
N ASP A 37 -4.73 4.07 6.62
CA ASP A 37 -3.82 4.72 7.57
C ASP A 37 -2.38 4.73 7.02
N CYS A 38 -1.88 3.59 6.53
CA CYS A 38 -0.56 3.52 5.89
C CYS A 38 -0.45 4.42 4.64
N VAL A 39 -1.51 4.48 3.82
CA VAL A 39 -1.56 5.39 2.65
C VAL A 39 -1.54 6.86 3.07
N ALA A 40 -2.24 7.21 4.16
CA ALA A 40 -2.25 8.57 4.70
C ALA A 40 -0.87 8.99 5.22
N GLU A 41 -0.17 8.10 5.92
CA GLU A 41 1.22 8.34 6.36
C GLU A 41 2.17 8.56 5.17
N ARG A 42 2.02 7.75 4.11
CA ARG A 42 2.83 7.89 2.89
C ARG A 42 2.47 9.12 2.06
N ARG A 43 1.25 9.64 2.17
CA ARG A 43 0.88 10.94 1.58
C ARG A 43 1.70 12.07 2.17
N TRP A 44 1.82 12.12 3.50
CA TRP A 44 2.67 13.11 4.14
C TRP A 44 4.14 12.89 3.75
N TRP A 45 4.64 11.66 3.79
CA TRP A 45 6.04 11.36 3.43
C TRP A 45 6.39 11.78 2.00
N LEU A 46 5.53 11.51 1.01
CA LEU A 46 5.72 11.94 -0.37
C LEU A 46 5.70 13.46 -0.54
N SER A 47 4.92 14.17 0.28
CA SER A 47 4.94 15.64 0.28
C SER A 47 6.31 16.19 0.71
N GLN A 48 7.07 15.43 1.50
CA GLN A 48 8.43 15.78 1.90
C GLN A 48 9.49 15.32 0.88
N TRP A 49 9.21 14.22 0.15
CA TRP A 49 10.12 13.66 -0.83
C TRP A 49 9.39 13.09 -2.06
N GLU A 50 9.11 13.96 -3.03
CA GLU A 50 8.36 13.61 -4.25
C GLU A 50 9.03 12.49 -5.09
N ARG A 51 10.37 12.50 -5.17
CA ARG A 51 11.14 11.45 -5.85
C ARG A 51 10.94 10.07 -5.21
N GLY A 52 10.38 10.02 -4.01
CA GLY A 52 9.98 8.81 -3.31
C GLY A 52 8.87 8.02 -4.01
N ALA A 53 8.17 8.60 -5.00
CA ALA A 53 7.02 7.98 -5.69
C ALA A 53 7.30 6.55 -6.23
N SER A 54 8.52 6.28 -6.70
CA SER A 54 8.92 4.96 -7.20
C SER A 54 9.02 3.87 -6.14
N PHE A 55 9.01 4.23 -4.86
CA PHE A 55 9.14 3.30 -3.73
C PHE A 55 7.82 3.06 -3.00
N VAL A 56 6.78 3.86 -3.28
CA VAL A 56 5.54 3.92 -2.50
C VAL A 56 4.80 2.59 -2.50
N ASP A 57 4.75 1.89 -3.63
CA ASP A 57 4.07 0.60 -3.74
C ASP A 57 4.64 -0.41 -2.71
N GLY A 58 5.97 -0.54 -2.66
CA GLY A 58 6.64 -1.45 -1.72
C GLY A 58 6.59 -0.96 -0.28
N LEU A 59 6.67 0.34 -0.06
CA LEU A 59 6.62 0.94 1.28
C LEU A 59 5.23 0.80 1.92
N VAL A 60 4.15 1.06 1.20
CA VAL A 60 2.78 0.84 1.70
C VAL A 60 2.55 -0.65 1.97
N ALA A 61 3.01 -1.54 1.09
CA ALA A 61 2.92 -2.97 1.33
C ALA A 61 3.65 -3.39 2.62
N GLN A 62 4.85 -2.86 2.86
CA GLN A 62 5.60 -3.14 4.08
C GLN A 62 4.88 -2.60 5.33
N ASP A 63 4.38 -1.36 5.30
CA ASP A 63 3.71 -0.78 6.47
C ASP A 63 2.46 -1.58 6.86
N VAL A 64 1.68 -2.02 5.87
CA VAL A 64 0.48 -2.85 6.08
C VAL A 64 0.89 -4.25 6.57
N GLN A 65 2.00 -4.80 6.07
CA GLN A 65 2.54 -6.06 6.57
C GLN A 65 2.91 -5.96 8.04
N ASP A 66 3.65 -4.93 8.41
CA ASP A 66 4.12 -4.71 9.77
C ASP A 66 2.93 -4.50 10.71
N ALA A 67 1.91 -3.75 10.29
CA ALA A 67 0.68 -3.54 11.08
C ALA A 67 -0.15 -4.82 11.28
N LEU A 68 -0.22 -5.71 10.28
CA LEU A 68 -0.99 -6.96 10.38
C LEU A 68 -0.17 -8.12 10.98
N PHE A 69 1.15 -8.01 11.04
CA PHE A 69 2.04 -9.05 11.56
C PHE A 69 1.74 -9.35 13.04
N ASP A 70 1.41 -8.32 13.80
CA ASP A 70 1.03 -8.43 15.22
C ASP A 70 -0.28 -9.22 15.45
N GLU A 71 -1.04 -9.50 14.40
CA GLU A 71 -2.31 -10.23 14.44
C GLU A 71 -2.23 -11.69 13.97
N ALA A 72 -1.02 -12.22 13.70
CA ALA A 72 -0.79 -13.57 13.15
C ALA A 72 -1.50 -13.87 11.82
N ARG A 73 -1.85 -12.83 11.04
CA ARG A 73 -2.40 -12.99 9.69
C ARG A 73 -1.28 -13.33 8.69
N ARG A 74 -1.54 -14.26 7.78
CA ARG A 74 -0.55 -14.70 6.79
C ARG A 74 -0.42 -13.66 5.67
N TRP A 75 0.72 -12.98 5.63
CA TRP A 75 1.01 -12.04 4.55
C TRP A 75 0.99 -12.71 3.16
N PRO A 76 0.46 -12.05 2.10
CA PRO A 76 0.53 -12.55 0.74
C PRO A 76 1.99 -12.70 0.31
N ILE A 77 2.31 -13.81 -0.37
CA ILE A 77 3.62 -13.94 -1.02
C ILE A 77 3.69 -12.95 -2.18
N CYS A 78 4.78 -12.19 -2.29
CA CYS A 78 5.00 -11.30 -3.44
C CYS A 78 5.03 -12.16 -4.72
N GLY A 79 3.95 -12.14 -5.49
CA GLY A 79 3.88 -12.75 -6.82
C GLY A 79 4.41 -11.75 -7.84
N GLY A 80 5.45 -12.14 -8.59
CA GLY A 80 6.02 -11.34 -9.68
C GLY A 80 5.07 -11.09 -10.84
#